data_AF-A0A953PY15-F1
#
_entry.id   AF-A0A953PY15-F1
#
_cell.length_a   1.000
_cell.length_b   1.000
_cell.length_c   1.000
_cell.angle_alpha   90.00
_cell.angle_beta   90.00
_cell.angle_gamma   90.00
#
_symmetry.space_group_name_H-M   'P 1'
#
loop_
_entity.id
_entity.type
_entity.pdbx_description
1 polymer ?
#
loop_
_entity_poly.entity_id
_entity_poly.type
_entity_poly.pdbx_seq_one_letter_code
_entity_poly.pdbx_strand_id
1 'polypeptide(L)' 'MKAIRTLLLISFAILIAASLGMSTAAYSKKEGKACTFCHPAGKFKEFTDAGKYYKEHNHSLEGYKASEEKK' A
#
# COMPACT_ATOMS: atom_id res chain seq x y z
N MET A 1 -30.85 -8.97 21.31
CA MET A 1 -30.57 -7.72 20.54
C MET A 1 -29.12 -7.23 20.66
N LYS A 2 -28.55 -7.07 21.88
CA LYS A 2 -27.16 -6.57 22.04
C LYS A 2 -26.12 -7.48 21.37
N ALA A 3 -26.16 -8.80 21.62
CA ALA A 3 -25.20 -9.76 21.08
C ALA A 3 -25.21 -9.84 19.54
N ILE A 4 -26.38 -9.79 18.92
CA ILE A 4 -26.53 -9.74 17.45
C ILE A 4 -25.91 -8.47 16.89
N ARG A 5 -26.12 -7.33 17.57
CA ARG A 5 -25.56 -6.04 17.18
C ARG A 5 -24.03 -6.01 17.32
N THR A 6 -23.48 -6.64 18.37
CA THR A 6 -22.03 -6.80 18.52
C THR A 6 -21.44 -7.71 17.44
N LEU A 7 -22.11 -8.82 17.12
CA LEU A 7 -21.68 -9.75 16.08
C LEU A 7 -21.65 -9.10 14.70
N LEU A 8 -22.63 -8.25 14.41
CA LEU A 8 -22.75 -7.51 13.15
C LEU A 8 -21.68 -6.41 13.02
N LEU A 9 -21.30 -5.78 14.13
CA LEU A 9 -20.18 -4.81 14.15
C LEU A 9 -18.82 -5.49 13.95
N ILE A 10 -18.62 -6.65 14.56
CA ILE A 10 -17.37 -7.42 14.42
C ILE A 10 -17.20 -7.92 12.98
N SER A 11 -18.26 -8.44 12.35
CA SER A 11 -18.19 -8.91 10.96
C SER A 11 -17.89 -7.77 9.98
N PHE A 12 -18.47 -6.59 10.20
CA PHE A 12 -18.20 -5.40 9.38
C PHE A 12 -16.75 -4.91 9.54
N ALA A 13 -16.21 -4.94 10.77
CA ALA A 13 -14.82 -4.57 11.02
C ALA A 13 -13.83 -5.53 10.33
N ILE A 14 -14.11 -6.83 10.31
CA ILE A 14 -13.27 -7.83 9.63
C ILE A 14 -13.28 -7.59 8.11
N LEU A 15 -14.42 -7.23 7.53
CA LEU A 15 -14.55 -6.97 6.09
C LEU A 15 -13.75 -5.73 5.63
N ILE A 16 -13.71 -4.69 6.46
CA ILE A 16 -12.88 -3.50 6.23
C ILE A 16 -11.38 -3.83 6.39
N ALA A 17 -11.02 -4.63 7.39
CA ALA A 17 -9.63 -5.03 7.60
C ALA A 17 -9.09 -5.88 6.43
N ALA A 18 -9.92 -6.76 5.85
CA ALA A 18 -9.55 -7.59 4.71
C ALA A 18 -9.26 -6.77 3.44
N SER A 19 -9.95 -5.65 3.24
CA SER A 19 -9.78 -4.81 2.04
C SER A 19 -8.52 -3.93 2.09
N LEU A 20 -7.97 -3.67 3.28
CA LEU A 20 -6.72 -2.92 3.47
C LEU A 20 -5.47 -3.81 3.35
N GLY A 21 -5.61 -5.14 3.46
CA GLY A 21 -4.50 -6.10 3.51
C GLY A 21 -3.95 -6.57 2.14
N MET A 22 -4.50 -6.12 1.02
CA MET A 22 -4.09 -6.55 -0.32
C MET A 22 -2.94 -5.75 -0.95
N SER A 23 -2.42 -4.74 -0.26
CA SER A 23 -1.03 -4.31 -0.51
C SER A 23 -0.16 -5.28 0.27
N THR A 24 0.55 -6.16 -0.44
CA THR A 24 1.36 -7.23 0.17
C THR A 24 2.24 -6.63 1.27
N ALA A 25 1.83 -6.80 2.53
CA ALA A 25 2.49 -6.18 3.67
C ALA A 25 3.98 -6.56 3.73
N ALA A 26 4.34 -7.72 3.16
CA ALA A 26 5.71 -8.18 2.94
C ALA A 26 6.56 -7.18 2.14
N TYR A 27 6.04 -6.63 1.04
CA TYR A 27 6.77 -5.66 0.20
C TYR A 27 6.84 -4.29 0.85
N SER A 28 5.75 -3.79 1.43
CA SER A 28 5.76 -2.52 2.15
C SER A 28 6.67 -2.57 3.38
N LYS A 29 6.79 -3.73 4.05
CA LYS A 29 7.71 -3.93 5.18
C LYS A 29 9.17 -4.08 4.72
N LYS A 30 9.41 -4.70 3.55
CA LYS A 30 10.75 -4.84 2.96
C LYS A 30 11.34 -3.48 2.57
N GLU A 31 10.53 -2.65 1.94
CA GLU A 31 10.98 -1.34 1.43
C GLU A 31 10.86 -0.20 2.46
N GLY A 32 9.91 -0.31 3.40
CA GLY A 32 9.70 0.70 4.45
C GLY A 32 9.31 2.09 3.91
N LYS A 33 8.85 2.18 2.66
CA LYS A 33 8.45 3.44 2.01
C LYS A 33 6.96 3.69 2.17
N ALA A 34 6.59 4.97 2.23
CA ALA A 34 5.19 5.37 2.22
C ALA A 34 4.49 4.95 0.91
N CYS A 35 3.18 4.74 0.94
CA CYS A 35 2.40 4.44 -0.27
C CYS A 35 2.56 5.54 -1.35
N THR A 36 2.78 6.79 -0.92
CA THR A 36 3.02 7.95 -1.79
C THR A 36 4.35 7.88 -2.54
N PHE A 37 5.25 7.00 -2.13
CA PHE A 37 6.54 6.80 -2.79
C PHE A 37 6.36 6.08 -4.13
N CYS A 38 5.51 5.06 -4.19
CA CYS A 38 5.22 4.30 -5.41
C CYS A 38 3.99 4.81 -6.17
N HIS A 39 3.03 5.42 -5.47
CA HIS A 39 1.79 5.96 -6.05
C HIS A 39 1.66 7.46 -5.77
N PRO A 40 1.20 8.27 -6.73
CA PRO A 40 0.81 9.64 -6.42
C PRO A 40 -0.35 9.67 -5.41
N ALA A 41 -0.40 10.71 -4.58
CA ALA A 41 -1.45 10.85 -3.56
C ALA A 41 -2.85 10.80 -4.20
N GLY A 42 -3.68 9.87 -3.74
CA GLY A 42 -5.05 9.67 -4.26
C GLY A 42 -5.13 8.97 -5.63
N LYS A 43 -4.01 8.54 -6.23
CA LYS A 43 -3.94 7.92 -7.56
C LYS A 43 -3.27 6.55 -7.52
N PHE A 44 -3.91 5.59 -6.86
CA PHE A 44 -3.39 4.22 -6.72
C PHE A 44 -3.31 3.39 -8.02
N LYS A 45 -3.91 3.87 -9.12
CA LYS A 45 -3.74 3.26 -10.46
C LYS A 45 -2.51 3.76 -11.20
N GLU A 46 -1.96 4.90 -10.78
CA GLU A 46 -0.80 5.52 -11.40
C GLU A 46 0.44 5.22 -10.56
N PHE A 47 1.59 5.14 -11.22
CA PHE A 47 2.87 4.92 -10.56
C PHE A 47 3.74 6.17 -10.73
N THR A 48 4.40 6.55 -9.65
CA THR A 48 5.54 7.47 -9.69
C THR A 48 6.71 6.77 -10.41
N ASP A 49 7.80 7.48 -10.68
CA ASP A 49 8.96 6.85 -11.31
C ASP A 49 9.58 5.76 -10.44
N ALA A 50 9.52 5.92 -9.12
CA ALA A 50 9.89 4.86 -8.17
C ALA A 50 8.95 3.65 -8.28
N GLY A 51 7.63 3.87 -8.41
CA GLY A 51 6.67 2.79 -8.59
C GLY A 51 6.83 2.04 -9.92
N LYS A 52 7.18 2.75 -10.99
CA LYS A 52 7.51 2.15 -12.29
C LYS A 52 8.78 1.31 -12.18
N TYR A 53 9.84 1.87 -11.61
CA TYR A 53 11.09 1.14 -11.35
C TYR A 53 10.83 -0.12 -10.53
N TYR A 54 10.06 0.00 -9.45
CA TYR A 54 9.69 -1.14 -8.61
C TYR A 54 9.01 -2.26 -9.40
N LYS A 55 8.07 -1.91 -10.29
CA LYS A 55 7.39 -2.86 -11.15
C LYS A 55 8.33 -3.52 -12.17
N GLU A 56 9.28 -2.78 -12.72
CA GLU A 56 10.22 -3.25 -13.74
C GLU A 56 11.40 -4.04 -13.13
N HIS A 57 11.75 -3.78 -11.87
CA HIS A 57 12.89 -4.36 -11.16
C HIS A 57 12.46 -5.40 -10.11
N ASN A 58 11.58 -6.34 -10.51
CA ASN A 58 11.15 -7.48 -9.68
C ASN A 58 10.60 -7.11 -8.29
N HIS A 59 9.88 -6.00 -8.17
CA HIS A 59 9.38 -5.51 -6.88
C HIS A 59 10.54 -5.27 -5.89
N SER A 60 11.61 -4.62 -6.36
CA SER A 60 12.74 -4.17 -5.56
C SER A 60 13.06 -2.71 -5.87
N LEU A 61 13.32 -1.90 -4.84
CA LEU A 61 13.92 -0.57 -5.00
C LEU A 61 15.45 -0.60 -4.86
N GLU A 62 16.06 -1.78 -4.82
CA GLU A 62 17.51 -1.93 -4.73
C GLU A 62 18.20 -1.28 -5.94
N GLY A 63 19.01 -0.25 -5.68
CA GLY A 63 19.69 0.51 -6.73
C GLY A 63 18.85 1.65 -7.33
N TYR A 64 17.60 1.82 -6.92
CA TYR A 64 16.82 3.01 -7.28
C TYR A 64 17.42 4.24 -6.61
N LYS A 65 18.15 5.04 -7.37
CA LYS A 65 18.53 6.39 -6.98
C LYS A 65 17.40 7.30 -7.41
N ALA A 66 16.59 7.74 -6.45
CA ALA A 66 15.68 8.85 -6.68
C ALA A 66 16.54 10.02 -7.17
N SER A 67 16.39 10.42 -8.43
CA SER A 67 16.89 11.71 -8.86
C SER A 67 16.20 12.73 -7.98
N GLU A 68 16.97 13.45 -7.18
CA GLU A 68 16.49 14.55 -6.34
C GLU A 68 15.75 15.55 -7.23
N GLU A 69 14.44 15.42 -7.33
CA GLU A 69 13.57 16.37 -8.01
C GLU A 69 12.32 16.51 -7.16
N LYS A 70 12.00 17.64 -6.55
CA LYS A 70 12.65 18.94 -6.39
C LYS A 70 11.97 19.57 -5.18
N LYS A 71 12.73 20.29 -4.36
CA LYS A 71 12.19 21.21 -3.35
C LYS A 71 11.26 22.25 -3.97
#